data_AF-A0A7C7QT91-F1
#
_entry.id   AF-A0A7C7QT91-F1
#
_cell.length_a   1.000
_cell.length_b   1.000
_cell.length_c   1.000
_cell.angle_alpha   90.00
_cell.angle_beta   90.00
_cell.angle_gamma   90.00
#
_symmetry.space_group_name_H-M   'P 1'
#
loop_
_entity.id
_entity.type
_entity.pdbx_description
1 polymer ?
#
loop_
_entity_poly.entity_id
_entity_poly.type
_entity_poly.pdbx_seq_one_letter_code
_entity_poly.pdbx_strand_id
1 'polypeptide(L)' 'MKRRIISPTVKKTKDRLPPGQKWIKAPIVYDIVDEIPDWDMEKYRFKVWGEVENPIELTYEEL' A
#
# COMPACT_ATOMS: atom_id res chain seq x y z
N MET A 1 -27.76 16.00 -19.26
CA MET A 1 -27.73 14.85 -18.33
C MET A 1 -26.28 14.39 -18.13
N LYS A 2 -25.72 14.50 -16.92
CA LYS A 2 -24.37 13.98 -16.62
C LYS A 2 -24.43 12.45 -16.49
N ARG A 3 -23.79 11.71 -17.40
CA ARG A 3 -23.65 10.24 -17.28
C ARG A 3 -22.69 9.95 -16.13
N ARG A 4 -23.20 9.38 -15.04
CA ARG A 4 -22.37 8.91 -13.93
C ARG A 4 -21.76 7.57 -14.35
N ILE A 5 -20.46 7.52 -14.59
CA ILE A 5 -19.75 6.26 -14.86
C ILE A 5 -19.70 5.50 -13.54
N ILE A 6 -20.57 4.49 -13.39
CA ILE A 6 -20.53 3.59 -12.25
C ILE A 6 -19.56 2.47 -12.62
N SER A 7 -18.44 2.39 -11.91
CA SER A 7 -17.48 1.31 -12.10
C SER A 7 -18.17 -0.04 -11.81
N PRO A 8 -18.06 -1.04 -12.70
CA PRO A 8 -18.73 -2.34 -12.55
C PRO A 8 -18.25 -3.14 -11.33
N THR A 9 -17.20 -2.69 -10.63
CA THR A 9 -16.68 -3.28 -9.40
C THR A 9 -17.34 -2.79 -8.12
N VAL A 10 -18.16 -1.73 -8.16
CA VAL A 10 -18.71 -1.06 -6.96
C VAL A 10 -19.74 -1.92 -6.20
N LYS A 11 -20.31 -2.95 -6.83
CA LYS A 11 -21.17 -3.95 -6.17
C LYS A 11 -20.96 -5.35 -6.77
N LYS A 12 -19.78 -5.93 -6.61
CA LYS A 12 -19.64 -7.38 -6.76
C LYS A 12 -19.84 -8.03 -5.39
N THR A 13 -21.07 -8.46 -5.14
CA THR A 13 -21.34 -9.54 -4.18
C THR A 13 -20.47 -10.75 -4.56
N LYS A 14 -20.17 -11.63 -3.60
CA LYS A 14 -19.24 -12.78 -3.72
C LYS A 14 -19.45 -13.64 -4.99
N ASP A 15 -20.60 -13.54 -5.64
CA ASP A 15 -21.07 -14.39 -6.73
C ASP A 15 -20.63 -13.97 -8.15
N ARG A 16 -19.86 -12.88 -8.34
CA ARG A 16 -19.39 -12.42 -9.67
C ARG A 16 -17.89 -12.17 -9.77
N LEU A 17 -17.11 -13.14 -9.33
CA LEU A 17 -15.66 -13.13 -9.51
C LEU A 17 -15.29 -13.77 -10.87
N PRO A 18 -14.38 -13.15 -11.64
CA PRO A 18 -13.75 -13.80 -12.79
C PRO A 18 -13.17 -15.19 -12.45
N PRO A 19 -13.07 -16.12 -13.43
CA PRO A 19 -12.46 -17.43 -13.20
C PRO A 19 -11.06 -17.31 -12.58
N GLY A 20 -10.82 -18.07 -11.51
CA GLY A 20 -9.54 -18.06 -10.78
C GLY A 20 -9.40 -16.96 -9.72
N GLN A 21 -10.40 -16.10 -9.50
CA GLN A 21 -10.36 -15.05 -8.48
C GLN A 21 -11.19 -15.39 -7.23
N LYS A 22 -10.71 -14.95 -6.06
CA LYS A 22 -11.40 -15.07 -4.77
C LYS A 22 -11.63 -13.68 -4.16
N TRP A 23 -12.79 -13.49 -3.53
CA TRP A 23 -13.05 -12.29 -2.75
C TRP A 23 -12.30 -12.37 -1.42
N ILE A 24 -11.54 -11.33 -1.07
CA ILE A 24 -10.91 -11.18 0.23
C ILE A 24 -11.49 -9.96 0.93
N LYS A 25 -11.79 -10.07 2.22
CA LYS A 25 -12.38 -8.96 3.00
C LYS A 25 -11.34 -7.89 3.33
N ALA A 26 -10.07 -8.27 3.40
CA ALA A 26 -8.93 -7.42 3.64
C ALA A 26 -7.73 -7.96 2.84
N PRO A 27 -6.72 -7.12 2.54
CA PRO A 27 -5.46 -7.59 1.97
C PRO A 27 -4.84 -8.68 2.83
N ILE A 28 -4.15 -9.62 2.17
CA ILE A 28 -3.29 -10.56 2.88
C ILE A 28 -2.11 -9.75 3.40
N VAL A 29 -1.87 -9.80 4.71
CA VAL A 29 -0.67 -9.21 5.32
C VAL A 29 0.48 -10.12 4.94
N TYR A 30 1.32 -9.67 4.02
CA TYR A 30 2.60 -10.30 3.74
C TYR A 30 3.62 -9.62 4.62
N ASP A 31 3.93 -10.27 5.73
CA ASP A 31 5.06 -9.88 6.55
C ASP A 31 6.21 -10.87 6.31
N ILE A 32 7.41 -10.32 6.15
CA ILE A 32 8.65 -11.09 6.03
C ILE A 32 9.50 -10.98 7.29
N VAL A 33 9.05 -10.19 8.28
CA VAL A 33 9.75 -10.02 9.55
C VAL A 33 9.09 -10.87 10.64
N ASP A 34 9.91 -11.34 11.58
CA ASP A 34 9.45 -12.11 12.73
C ASP A 34 8.60 -11.24 13.69
N GLU A 35 8.90 -9.94 13.77
CA GLU A 35 8.23 -8.97 14.64
C GLU A 35 8.04 -7.63 13.92
N ILE A 36 6.82 -7.09 13.96
CA ILE A 36 6.52 -5.75 13.46
C ILE A 36 7.08 -4.71 14.45
N PRO A 37 7.97 -3.81 14.02
CA PRO A 37 8.52 -2.79 14.91
C PRO A 37 7.45 -1.77 15.33
N ASP A 38 7.56 -1.28 16.57
CA ASP A 38 6.82 -0.10 16.99
C ASP A 38 7.26 1.11 16.16
N TRP A 39 6.28 1.83 15.62
CA TRP A 39 6.51 2.94 14.72
C TRP A 39 6.53 4.29 15.44
N ASP A 40 7.63 5.03 15.28
CA ASP A 40 7.83 6.38 15.82
C ASP A 40 8.19 7.34 14.67
N MET A 41 7.26 8.23 14.33
CA MET A 41 7.42 9.18 13.22
C MET A 41 8.55 10.18 13.46
N GLU A 42 8.76 10.64 14.70
CA GLU A 42 9.77 11.65 15.02
C GLU A 42 11.19 11.10 14.81
N LYS A 43 11.35 9.79 15.07
CA LYS A 43 12.62 9.07 14.90
C LYS A 43 12.84 8.49 13.50
N TYR A 44 11.82 8.51 12.64
CA TYR A 44 11.93 7.90 11.31
C TYR A 44 12.95 8.61 10.43
N ARG A 45 13.76 7.84 9.70
CA ARG A 45 14.73 8.34 8.73
C ARG A 45 14.76 7.47 7.48
N PHE A 46 14.38 8.06 6.35
CA PHE A 46 14.52 7.43 5.03
C PHE A 46 15.87 7.79 4.43
N LYS A 47 16.74 6.80 4.22
CA LYS A 47 18.09 7.01 3.70
C LYS A 47 18.19 6.58 2.25
N VAL A 48 18.67 7.48 1.39
CA VAL A 48 19.06 7.17 0.00
C VAL A 48 20.58 7.22 -0.06
N TRP A 49 21.18 6.08 -0.35
CA TRP A 49 22.64 5.88 -0.29
C TRP A 49 23.08 4.82 -1.31
N GLY A 50 24.39 4.69 -1.52
CA GLY A 50 24.99 3.79 -2.51
C GLY A 50 25.56 4.57 -3.69
N GLU A 51 25.28 4.10 -4.92
CA GLU A 51 25.71 4.73 -6.17
C GLU A 51 24.81 5.94 -6.52
N VAL A 52 24.89 6.98 -5.69
CA VAL A 52 24.15 8.24 -5.85
C VAL A 52 25.11 9.42 -5.75
N GLU A 53 24.82 10.49 -6.49
CA GLU A 53 25.68 11.68 -6.51
C GLU A 53 25.74 12.37 -5.15
N ASN A 54 24.59 12.52 -4.48
CA ASN A 54 24.47 13.11 -3.16
C ASN A 54 23.58 12.22 -2.28
N PRO A 55 24.13 11.52 -1.27
CA PRO A 55 23.33 10.81 -0.29
C PRO A 55 22.40 11.77 0.45
N ILE A 56 21.19 11.32 0.73
CA ILE A 56 20.21 12.11 1.49
C ILE A 56 19.57 11.27 2.58
N GLU A 57 19.13 11.97 3.62
CA GLU A 57 18.36 11.42 4.72
C GLU A 57 17.16 12.33 4.95
N LEU A 58 15.95 11.77 4.87
CA LEU A 58 14.69 12.48 5.01
C LEU A 58 13.96 12.05 6.27
N THR A 59 13.41 13.02 7.00
CA THR A 59 12.38 12.80 8.02
C THR A 59 11.08 12.33 7.38
N TYR A 60 10.12 11.90 8.19
CA TYR A 60 8.82 11.49 7.67
C TYR A 60 8.05 12.66 7.04
N GLU A 61 8.18 13.86 7.59
CA GLU A 61 7.52 15.07 7.11
C GLU A 61 8.09 15.58 5.77
N GLU A 62 9.33 15.21 5.44
CA GLU A 62 10.00 15.60 4.19
C GLU A 62 9.72 14.64 3.02
N LEU A 63 9.13 13.45 3.29
CA LEU A 63 8.69 12.49 2.28
C LEU A 63 7.38 12.93 1.60
#